data_AF-L9L6Z3-F1
#
_entry.id   AF-L9L6Z3-F1
#
_cell.length_a   1.000
_cell.length_b   1.000
_cell.length_c   1.000
_cell.angle_alpha   90.00
_cell.angle_beta   90.00
_cell.angle_gamma   90.00
#
_symmetry.space_group_name_H-M   'P 1'
#
loop_
_entity.id
_entity.type
_entity.pdbx_description
1 polymer ?
#
loop_
_entity_poly.entity_id
_entity_poly.type
_entity_poly.pdbx_seq_one_letter_code
_entity_poly.pdbx_strand_id
1 'polypeptide(L)'
;MEGVQEKKVKVPAAAQTKKKVSAVAEVPKKKVPTVPETLKKKQMNFAELKIKHLRKKFAQKMLGKARRKFTYEKAKHDHKEYRLMYRAEICMARMARKAGHFYRPAEPKLAYVIRIRGINGVSPKVRKVLQLLHLPLRQIFNGTFVKLNKASINMLRIVEPYIAWEYPNLKSVNELTYKPGYGNIN
;
A
#
# COMPACT_ATOMS: atom_id res chain seq x y z
N MET A 1 -10.82 -32.88 29.49
CA MET A 1 -11.54 -32.15 30.55
C MET A 1 -10.77 -30.85 30.69
N GLU A 2 -11.24 -29.66 30.30
CA GLU A 2 -12.52 -29.02 30.56
C GLU A 2 -12.89 -28.11 29.37
N GLY A 3 -14.18 -28.04 29.04
CA GLY A 3 -14.71 -27.21 27.97
C GLY A 3 -14.93 -25.76 28.41
N VAL A 4 -14.64 -24.81 27.54
CA VAL A 4 -14.98 -23.40 27.74
C VAL A 4 -16.31 -23.12 27.04
N GLN A 5 -17.29 -22.77 27.87
CA GLN A 5 -18.70 -22.57 27.55
C GLN A 5 -18.94 -21.31 26.72
N GLU A 6 -19.68 -21.44 25.62
CA GLU A 6 -20.26 -20.33 24.87
C GLU A 6 -21.38 -19.66 25.68
N LYS A 7 -21.18 -18.39 26.07
CA LYS A 7 -22.25 -17.56 26.65
C LYS A 7 -23.26 -17.16 25.57
N LYS A 8 -24.36 -17.92 25.47
CA LYS A 8 -25.59 -17.49 24.78
C LYS A 8 -26.22 -16.30 25.51
N VAL A 9 -26.32 -15.17 24.83
CA VAL A 9 -27.11 -14.02 25.31
C VAL A 9 -28.60 -14.36 25.14
N LYS A 10 -29.29 -14.41 26.28
CA LYS A 10 -30.72 -14.69 26.46
C LYS A 10 -31.51 -13.40 26.20
N VAL A 11 -32.38 -13.40 25.18
CA VAL A 11 -33.37 -12.33 24.97
C VAL A 11 -34.72 -12.83 25.54
N PRO A 12 -35.41 -12.07 26.39
CA PRO A 12 -36.58 -12.54 27.13
C PRO A 12 -37.85 -12.61 26.27
N ALA A 13 -38.69 -13.59 26.61
CA ALA A 13 -40.01 -13.82 26.05
C ALA A 13 -40.98 -12.67 26.39
N ALA A 14 -41.66 -12.14 25.38
CA ALA A 14 -42.75 -11.18 25.54
C ALA A 14 -44.10 -11.92 25.58
N ALA A 15 -44.93 -11.49 26.53
CA ALA A 15 -46.18 -12.08 26.94
C ALA A 15 -47.26 -12.12 25.86
N GLN A 16 -48.07 -13.17 25.90
CA GLN A 16 -49.30 -13.30 25.14
C GLN A 16 -50.39 -12.40 25.76
N THR A 17 -50.76 -11.32 25.08
CA THR A 17 -52.03 -10.62 25.34
C THR A 17 -53.01 -10.94 24.23
N LYS A 18 -54.00 -11.78 24.55
CA LYS A 18 -55.18 -12.05 23.73
C LYS A 18 -55.98 -10.75 23.57
N LYS A 19 -55.90 -10.11 22.39
CA LYS A 19 -56.89 -9.13 21.95
C LYS A 19 -57.91 -9.84 21.06
N LYS A 20 -59.12 -9.98 21.60
CA LYS A 20 -60.37 -10.30 20.91
C LYS A 20 -60.53 -9.30 19.76
N VAL A 21 -60.56 -9.77 18.51
CA VAL A 21 -61.00 -8.96 17.36
C VAL A 21 -62.28 -9.57 16.83
N SER A 22 -63.34 -8.81 17.05
CA SER A 22 -64.69 -8.95 16.54
C SER A 22 -64.71 -9.09 15.02
N ALA A 23 -65.63 -9.93 14.55
CA ALA A 23 -65.98 -10.11 13.14
C ALA A 23 -66.26 -8.76 12.45
N VAL A 24 -65.55 -8.49 11.37
CA VAL A 24 -65.84 -7.41 10.42
C VAL A 24 -66.23 -8.05 9.10
N ALA A 25 -67.38 -7.59 8.60
CA ALA A 25 -68.12 -8.04 7.43
C ALA A 25 -67.27 -8.27 6.17
N GLU A 26 -67.66 -9.28 5.39
CA GLU A 26 -67.13 -9.58 4.06
C GLU A 26 -67.48 -8.46 3.06
N VAL A 27 -66.55 -7.53 2.87
CA VAL A 27 -66.54 -6.61 1.73
C VAL A 27 -66.01 -7.37 0.52
N PRO A 28 -66.64 -7.27 -0.68
CA PRO A 28 -66.19 -8.00 -1.87
C PRO A 28 -64.73 -7.67 -2.16
N LYS A 29 -63.86 -8.69 -2.09
CA LYS A 29 -62.43 -8.59 -2.37
C LYS A 29 -62.26 -8.12 -3.81
N LYS A 30 -62.10 -6.80 -4.03
CA LYS A 30 -61.58 -6.24 -5.28
C LYS A 30 -60.28 -6.99 -5.58
N LYS A 31 -60.26 -7.78 -6.66
CA LYS A 31 -59.07 -8.48 -7.13
C LYS A 31 -57.99 -7.43 -7.39
N VAL A 32 -57.09 -7.26 -6.43
CA VAL A 32 -55.88 -6.43 -6.59
C VAL A 32 -55.19 -6.93 -7.86
N PRO A 33 -54.79 -6.06 -8.81
CA PRO A 33 -54.18 -6.53 -10.05
C PRO A 33 -53.00 -7.44 -9.72
N THR A 34 -53.08 -8.70 -10.16
CA THR A 34 -52.04 -9.69 -9.92
C THR A 34 -50.74 -9.15 -10.48
N VAL A 35 -49.79 -8.86 -9.60
CA VAL A 35 -48.49 -8.29 -10.01
C VAL A 35 -47.89 -9.18 -11.10
N PRO A 36 -47.56 -8.61 -12.27
CA PRO A 36 -46.99 -9.36 -13.38
C PRO A 36 -45.80 -10.21 -12.94
N GLU A 37 -45.74 -11.47 -13.38
CA GLU A 37 -44.67 -12.40 -13.02
C GLU A 37 -43.28 -11.86 -13.36
N THR A 38 -43.18 -11.07 -14.42
CA THR A 38 -41.96 -10.38 -14.85
C THR A 38 -41.45 -9.40 -13.81
N LEU A 39 -42.34 -8.65 -13.13
CA LEU A 39 -41.96 -7.71 -12.07
C LEU A 39 -41.52 -8.44 -10.80
N LYS A 40 -42.18 -9.55 -10.44
CA LYS A 40 -41.77 -10.39 -9.28
C LYS A 40 -40.37 -10.98 -9.50
N LYS A 41 -40.09 -11.52 -10.69
CA LYS A 41 -38.76 -12.04 -11.06
C LYS A 41 -37.69 -10.95 -11.02
N LYS A 42 -37.99 -9.74 -11.51
CA LYS A 42 -37.08 -8.58 -11.40
C LYS A 42 -36.80 -8.21 -9.95
N GLN A 43 -37.82 -8.13 -9.09
CA GLN A 43 -37.64 -7.80 -7.67
C GLN A 43 -36.76 -8.83 -6.93
N MET A 44 -36.95 -10.13 -7.20
CA MET A 44 -36.11 -11.19 -6.66
C MET A 44 -34.65 -11.04 -7.14
N ASN A 45 -34.43 -10.83 -8.43
CA ASN A 45 -33.10 -10.60 -8.98
C ASN A 45 -32.40 -9.38 -8.37
N PHE A 46 -33.12 -8.25 -8.19
CA PHE A 46 -32.56 -7.07 -7.53
C PHE A 46 -32.22 -7.33 -6.06
N ALA A 47 -33.07 -8.07 -5.33
CA ALA A 47 -32.79 -8.46 -3.95
C ALA A 47 -31.53 -9.34 -3.86
N GLU A 48 -31.39 -10.33 -4.75
CA GLU A 48 -30.21 -11.18 -4.82
C GLU A 48 -28.93 -10.42 -5.18
N LEU A 49 -28.99 -9.52 -6.17
CA LEU A 49 -27.87 -8.67 -6.54
C LEU A 49 -27.46 -7.75 -5.39
N LYS A 50 -28.43 -7.21 -4.66
CA LYS A 50 -28.18 -6.38 -3.47
C LYS A 50 -27.53 -7.19 -2.36
N ILE A 51 -28.00 -8.42 -2.10
CA ILE A 51 -27.38 -9.33 -1.13
C ILE A 51 -25.94 -9.69 -1.54
N LYS A 52 -25.72 -10.05 -2.81
CA LYS A 52 -24.38 -10.35 -3.35
C LYS A 52 -23.43 -9.15 -3.22
N HIS A 53 -23.91 -7.95 -3.55
CA HIS A 53 -23.15 -6.71 -3.41
C HIS A 53 -22.79 -6.43 -1.94
N LEU A 54 -23.75 -6.57 -1.02
CA LEU A 54 -23.52 -6.39 0.42
C LEU A 54 -22.50 -7.41 0.96
N ARG A 55 -22.59 -8.68 0.57
CA ARG A 55 -21.61 -9.71 0.92
C ARG A 55 -20.21 -9.36 0.39
N LYS A 56 -20.10 -8.94 -0.87
CA LYS A 56 -18.82 -8.52 -1.48
C LYS A 56 -18.23 -7.30 -0.77
N LYS A 57 -19.05 -6.29 -0.46
CA LYS A 57 -18.64 -5.09 0.27
C LYS A 57 -18.17 -5.42 1.69
N PHE A 58 -18.87 -6.32 2.38
CA PHE A 58 -18.49 -6.78 3.71
C PHE A 58 -17.16 -7.54 3.68
N ALA A 59 -16.99 -8.47 2.74
CA ALA A 59 -15.74 -9.20 2.55
C ALA A 59 -14.56 -8.26 2.23
N GLN A 60 -14.75 -7.31 1.31
CA GLN A 60 -13.75 -6.29 0.98
C GLN A 60 -13.40 -5.41 2.19
N LYS A 61 -14.38 -5.04 3.01
CA LYS A 61 -14.14 -4.26 4.24
C LYS A 61 -13.32 -5.05 5.26
N MET A 62 -13.64 -6.32 5.49
CA MET A 62 -12.88 -7.18 6.40
C MET A 62 -11.44 -7.40 5.90
N LEU A 63 -11.28 -7.65 4.61
CA LEU A 63 -9.98 -7.79 3.97
C LEU A 63 -9.16 -6.49 4.01
N GLY A 64 -9.80 -5.33 3.83
CA GLY A 64 -9.18 -4.02 4.01
C GLY A 64 -8.69 -3.78 5.44
N LYS A 65 -9.48 -4.18 6.45
CA LYS A 65 -9.06 -4.11 7.87
C LYS A 65 -7.87 -5.01 8.16
N ALA A 66 -7.89 -6.25 7.67
CA ALA A 66 -6.79 -7.19 7.84
C ALA A 66 -5.50 -6.66 7.19
N ARG A 67 -5.58 -6.15 5.95
CA ARG A 67 -4.46 -5.51 5.25
C ARG A 67 -3.91 -4.32 6.02
N ARG A 68 -4.78 -3.43 6.53
CA ARG A 68 -4.36 -2.26 7.32
C ARG A 68 -3.61 -2.66 8.59
N LYS A 69 -4.09 -3.68 9.32
CA LYS A 69 -3.40 -4.22 10.49
C LYS A 69 -2.02 -4.78 10.11
N PHE A 70 -1.96 -5.56 9.05
CA PHE A 70 -0.70 -6.13 8.55
C PHE A 70 0.31 -5.04 8.15
N THR A 71 -0.11 -4.04 7.37
CA THR A 71 0.77 -2.93 6.97
C THR A 71 1.27 -2.13 8.17
N TYR A 72 0.43 -1.95 9.19
CA TYR A 72 0.83 -1.25 10.42
C TYR A 72 1.90 -2.02 11.22
N GLU A 73 1.69 -3.32 11.45
CA GLU A 73 2.69 -4.14 12.15
C GLU A 73 4.02 -4.20 11.37
N LYS A 74 3.95 -4.28 10.03
CA LYS A 74 5.13 -4.23 9.18
C LYS A 74 5.89 -2.91 9.31
N ALA A 75 5.19 -1.77 9.18
CA ALA A 75 5.83 -0.46 9.31
C ALA A 75 6.49 -0.27 10.70
N LYS A 76 5.86 -0.78 11.76
CA LYS A 76 6.43 -0.78 13.12
C LYS A 76 7.71 -1.62 13.20
N HIS A 77 7.73 -2.80 12.57
CA HIS A 77 8.91 -3.65 12.48
C HIS A 77 10.05 -2.93 11.75
N ASP A 78 9.78 -2.41 10.54
CA ASP A 78 10.77 -1.75 9.69
C ASP A 78 11.41 -0.55 10.43
N HIS A 79 10.60 0.25 11.14
CA HIS A 79 11.10 1.36 11.95
C HIS A 79 12.06 0.91 13.07
N LYS A 80 11.72 -0.20 13.76
CA LYS A 80 12.58 -0.78 14.80
C LYS A 80 13.90 -1.27 14.19
N GLU A 81 13.84 -1.93 13.04
CA GLU A 81 15.01 -2.44 12.32
C GLU A 81 15.98 -1.31 11.94
N TYR A 82 15.51 -0.24 11.31
CA TYR A 82 16.37 0.90 10.94
C TYR A 82 17.08 1.52 12.16
N ARG A 83 16.37 1.65 13.28
CA ARG A 83 16.95 2.17 14.52
C ARG A 83 18.02 1.24 15.10
N LEU A 84 17.80 -0.07 15.02
CA LEU A 84 18.77 -1.07 15.47
C LEU A 84 20.01 -1.09 14.57
N MET A 85 19.84 -1.06 13.24
CA MET A 85 20.95 -1.02 12.30
C MET A 85 21.86 0.19 12.53
N TYR A 86 21.27 1.39 12.64
CA TYR A 86 22.04 2.61 12.91
C TYR A 86 22.83 2.54 14.23
N ARG A 87 22.21 2.00 15.29
CA ARG A 87 22.89 1.82 16.59
C ARG A 87 23.99 0.76 16.53
N ALA A 88 23.77 -0.31 15.76
CA ALA A 88 24.76 -1.38 15.60
C ALA A 88 26.02 -0.86 14.91
N GLU A 89 25.90 -0.09 13.83
CA GLU A 89 27.04 0.53 13.15
C GLU A 89 27.86 1.43 14.09
N ILE A 90 27.19 2.26 14.89
CA ILE A 90 27.84 3.11 15.90
C ILE A 90 28.54 2.26 16.96
N CYS A 91 27.89 1.19 17.42
CA CYS A 91 28.46 0.28 18.42
C CYS A 91 29.73 -0.38 17.91
N MET A 92 29.70 -0.93 16.69
CA MET A 92 30.87 -1.54 16.03
C MET A 92 32.03 -0.55 15.91
N ALA A 93 31.75 0.68 15.47
CA ALA A 93 32.75 1.73 15.36
C ALA A 93 33.35 2.14 16.72
N ARG A 94 32.59 2.04 17.82
CA ARG A 94 33.09 2.29 19.18
C ARG A 94 33.91 1.12 19.72
N MET A 95 33.46 -0.11 19.50
CA MET A 95 34.18 -1.32 19.90
C MET A 95 35.54 -1.41 19.22
N ALA A 96 35.60 -1.14 17.91
CA ALA A 96 36.86 -1.11 17.17
C ALA A 96 37.81 -0.05 17.73
N ARG A 97 37.33 1.18 17.96
CA ARG A 97 38.14 2.25 18.59
C ARG A 97 38.64 1.87 19.98
N LYS A 98 37.80 1.23 20.80
CA LYS A 98 38.18 0.76 22.14
C LYS A 98 39.28 -0.32 22.08
N ALA A 99 39.24 -1.19 21.07
CA ALA A 99 40.24 -2.21 20.82
C ALA A 99 41.51 -1.67 20.11
N GLY A 100 41.53 -0.40 19.68
CA GLY A 100 42.62 0.18 18.89
C GLY A 100 42.62 -0.24 17.41
N HIS A 101 41.53 -0.82 16.91
CA HIS A 101 41.36 -1.20 15.50
C HIS A 101 40.49 -0.19 14.73
N PHE A 102 40.61 -0.20 13.41
CA PHE A 102 39.78 0.61 12.51
C PHE A 102 38.57 -0.17 12.00
N TYR A 103 37.38 0.41 12.13
CA TYR A 103 36.15 -0.14 11.55
C TYR A 103 35.90 0.49 10.17
N ARG A 104 35.78 -0.35 9.13
CA ARG A 104 35.35 0.06 7.79
C ARG A 104 33.85 -0.25 7.63
N PRO A 105 32.99 0.75 7.40
CA PRO A 105 31.57 0.49 7.16
C PRO A 105 31.36 -0.22 5.81
N ALA A 106 30.21 -0.87 5.66
CA ALA A 106 29.84 -1.52 4.41
C ALA A 106 29.63 -0.49 3.28
N GLU A 107 30.02 -0.85 2.06
CA GLU A 107 29.79 -0.01 0.90
C GLU A 107 28.29 0.18 0.62
N PRO A 108 27.84 1.41 0.29
CA PRO A 108 26.44 1.69 0.02
C PRO A 108 25.98 1.00 -1.27
N LYS A 109 24.74 0.52 -1.27
CA LYS A 109 24.15 -0.27 -2.38
C LYS A 109 23.19 0.51 -3.26
N LEU A 110 22.83 1.74 -2.87
CA LEU A 110 21.83 2.57 -3.53
C LEU A 110 22.40 3.96 -3.75
N ALA A 111 22.21 4.52 -4.94
CA ALA A 111 22.47 5.93 -5.24
C ALA A 111 21.20 6.62 -5.72
N TYR A 112 21.09 7.90 -5.42
CA TYR A 112 20.13 8.80 -6.04
C TYR A 112 20.87 9.66 -7.06
N VAL A 113 20.34 9.70 -8.27
CA VAL A 113 21.00 10.24 -9.45
C VAL A 113 20.13 11.36 -9.99
N ILE A 114 20.63 12.59 -10.03
CA ILE A 114 19.91 13.78 -10.52
C ILE A 114 20.61 14.34 -11.73
N ARG A 115 19.85 14.64 -12.77
CA ARG A 115 20.38 15.29 -13.96
C ARG A 115 20.55 16.80 -13.75
N ILE A 116 21.76 17.32 -14.01
CA ILE A 116 22.09 18.75 -13.85
C ILE A 116 22.20 19.53 -15.17
N ARG A 117 22.54 18.86 -16.29
CA ARG A 117 22.71 19.52 -17.61
C ARG A 117 21.62 19.15 -18.63
N GLY A 118 21.35 20.06 -19.56
CA GLY A 118 20.42 19.88 -20.68
C GLY A 118 20.87 18.86 -21.74
N ILE A 119 20.13 18.74 -22.85
CA ILE A 119 20.40 17.77 -23.94
C ILE A 119 21.30 18.31 -25.05
N ASN A 120 21.54 19.62 -25.08
CA ASN A 120 22.28 20.24 -26.18
C ASN A 120 23.77 19.93 -26.06
N GLY A 121 24.40 19.53 -27.17
CA GLY A 121 25.84 19.23 -27.21
C GLY A 121 26.25 17.95 -26.48
N VAL A 122 25.31 17.06 -26.14
CA VAL A 122 25.63 15.80 -25.45
C VAL A 122 26.01 14.73 -26.47
N SER A 123 27.12 14.03 -26.22
CA SER A 123 27.55 12.94 -27.11
C SER A 123 26.50 11.81 -27.19
N PRO A 124 26.35 11.13 -28.35
CA PRO A 124 25.35 10.06 -28.50
C PRO A 124 25.49 8.94 -27.46
N LYS A 125 26.72 8.63 -27.06
CA LYS A 125 27.02 7.62 -26.03
C LYS A 125 26.45 8.02 -24.66
N VAL A 126 26.74 9.25 -24.22
CA VAL A 126 26.23 9.79 -22.94
C VAL A 126 24.70 9.87 -22.98
N ARG A 127 24.13 10.33 -24.12
CA ARG A 127 22.68 10.40 -24.32
C ARG A 127 22.01 9.03 -24.14
N LYS A 128 22.64 7.97 -24.65
CA LYS A 128 22.11 6.61 -24.50
C LYS A 128 22.19 6.10 -23.06
N VAL A 129 23.30 6.38 -22.36
CA VAL A 129 23.44 6.00 -20.93
C VAL A 129 22.41 6.72 -20.07
N LEU A 130 22.17 8.02 -20.28
CA LEU A 130 21.13 8.77 -19.57
C LEU A 130 19.73 8.17 -19.79
N GLN A 131 19.44 7.73 -21.02
CA GLN A 131 18.19 7.04 -21.35
C GLN A 131 18.05 5.70 -20.58
N LEU A 132 19.13 4.92 -20.47
CA LEU A 132 19.14 3.65 -19.74
C LEU A 132 18.97 3.83 -18.22
N LEU A 133 19.50 4.92 -17.67
CA LEU A 133 19.30 5.29 -16.26
C LEU A 133 17.88 5.82 -15.97
N HIS A 134 16.99 5.75 -16.97
CA HIS A 134 15.62 6.28 -16.93
C HIS A 134 15.57 7.77 -16.58
N LEU A 135 16.67 8.50 -16.80
CA LEU A 135 16.70 9.95 -16.68
C LEU A 135 16.09 10.49 -17.97
N PRO A 136 14.84 11.00 -17.93
CA PRO A 136 14.15 11.39 -19.15
C PRO A 136 14.95 12.47 -19.86
N LEU A 137 15.19 12.27 -21.15
CA LEU A 137 16.01 13.17 -21.94
C LEU A 137 15.39 14.57 -22.07
N ARG A 138 14.14 14.79 -21.67
CA ARG A 138 13.46 16.08 -21.90
C ARG A 138 13.67 17.14 -20.83
N GLN A 139 13.82 16.77 -19.56
CA GLN A 139 13.77 17.74 -18.46
C GLN A 139 15.00 17.66 -17.54
N ILE A 140 15.44 18.82 -17.06
CA ILE A 140 16.52 18.97 -16.07
C ILE A 140 15.93 18.76 -14.66
N PHE A 141 16.75 18.34 -13.70
CA PHE A 141 16.35 18.06 -12.30
C PHE A 141 15.44 16.86 -12.09
N ASN A 142 15.29 16.00 -13.09
CA ASN A 142 14.73 14.68 -12.88
C ASN A 142 15.75 13.78 -12.18
N GLY A 143 15.29 12.96 -11.25
CA GLY A 143 16.13 12.03 -10.52
C GLY A 143 15.56 10.63 -10.41
N THR A 144 16.46 9.64 -10.35
CA THR A 144 16.13 8.21 -10.28
C THR A 144 16.97 7.53 -9.21
N PHE A 145 16.41 6.46 -8.62
CA PHE A 145 17.15 5.57 -7.74
C PHE A 145 17.84 4.49 -8.57
N VAL A 146 19.15 4.32 -8.36
CA VAL A 146 19.97 3.35 -9.10
C VAL A 146 20.62 2.38 -8.11
N LYS A 147 20.44 1.08 -8.36
CA LYS A 147 21.17 0.03 -7.63
C LYS A 147 22.64 0.03 -8.04
N LEU A 148 23.52 0.11 -7.05
CA LEU A 148 24.95 0.13 -7.27
C LEU A 148 25.48 -1.28 -7.51
N ASN A 149 26.15 -1.42 -8.64
CA ASN A 149 26.89 -2.57 -9.12
C ASN A 149 28.10 -2.03 -9.89
N LYS A 150 29.11 -2.87 -10.14
CA LYS A 150 30.32 -2.49 -10.89
C LYS A 150 29.96 -1.88 -12.26
N ALA A 151 28.95 -2.44 -12.93
CA ALA A 151 28.46 -1.91 -14.21
C ALA A 151 27.79 -0.54 -14.08
N SER A 152 26.91 -0.33 -13.09
CA SER A 152 26.24 0.96 -12.89
C SER A 152 27.21 2.06 -12.49
N ILE A 153 28.24 1.75 -11.69
CA ILE A 153 29.30 2.70 -11.35
C ILE A 153 30.07 3.14 -12.61
N ASN A 154 30.43 2.20 -13.48
CA ASN A 154 31.08 2.53 -14.76
C ASN A 154 30.19 3.39 -15.67
N MET A 155 28.88 3.12 -15.70
CA MET A 155 27.94 3.98 -16.42
C MET A 155 27.90 5.38 -15.82
N LEU A 156 27.81 5.51 -14.50
CA LEU A 156 27.78 6.79 -13.79
C LEU A 156 29.05 7.62 -14.07
N ARG A 157 30.22 7.00 -14.13
CA ARG A 157 31.48 7.66 -14.50
C ARG A 157 31.46 8.27 -15.90
N ILE A 158 30.80 7.62 -16.87
CA ILE A 158 30.69 8.15 -18.25
C ILE A 158 29.85 9.42 -18.29
N VAL A 159 28.83 9.51 -17.43
CA VAL A 159 27.82 10.59 -17.41
C VAL A 159 28.04 11.60 -16.29
N GLU A 160 29.11 11.45 -15.52
CA GLU A 160 29.50 12.27 -14.37
C GLU A 160 29.42 13.78 -14.63
N PRO A 161 29.86 14.35 -15.77
CA PRO A 161 29.75 15.80 -15.99
C PRO A 161 28.31 16.31 -16.23
N TYR A 162 27.34 15.41 -16.44
CA TYR A 162 25.94 15.75 -16.73
C TYR A 162 25.00 15.46 -15.56
N ILE A 163 25.49 14.83 -14.50
CA ILE A 163 24.72 14.28 -13.39
C ILE A 163 25.38 14.66 -12.06
N ALA A 164 24.57 14.96 -11.04
CA ALA A 164 24.98 14.90 -9.65
C ALA A 164 24.37 13.65 -9.01
N TRP A 165 25.17 12.84 -8.31
CA TRP A 165 24.67 11.65 -7.64
C TRP A 165 25.32 11.45 -6.28
N GLU A 166 24.56 10.90 -5.35
CA GLU A 166 24.97 10.68 -3.97
C GLU A 166 24.24 9.45 -3.38
N TYR A 167 24.70 8.97 -2.23
CA TYR A 167 24.02 7.95 -1.45
C TYR A 167 22.92 8.56 -0.58
N PRO A 168 21.63 8.23 -0.80
CA PRO A 168 20.54 8.86 -0.08
C PRO A 168 20.40 8.33 1.34
N ASN A 169 20.00 9.20 2.27
CA ASN A 169 19.59 8.82 3.62
C ASN A 169 18.12 8.35 3.64
N LEU A 170 17.71 7.57 4.64
CA LEU A 170 16.34 7.10 4.85
C LEU A 170 15.32 8.26 4.86
N LYS A 171 15.67 9.40 5.47
CA LYS A 171 14.84 10.60 5.45
C LYS A 171 14.62 11.10 4.01
N SER A 172 15.69 11.22 3.23
CA SER A 172 15.64 11.69 1.85
C SER A 172 14.83 10.75 0.96
N VAL A 173 14.99 9.42 1.12
CA VAL A 173 14.19 8.42 0.39
C VAL A 173 12.70 8.59 0.70
N ASN A 174 12.33 8.74 1.98
CA ASN A 174 10.95 8.95 2.38
C ASN A 174 10.37 10.24 1.79
N GLU A 175 11.10 11.36 1.90
CA GLU A 175 10.64 12.65 1.36
C GLU A 175 10.45 12.60 -0.16
N LEU A 176 11.39 11.99 -0.89
CA LEU A 176 11.29 11.81 -2.35
C LEU A 176 10.12 10.90 -2.75
N THR A 177 9.81 9.90 -1.94
CA THR A 177 8.71 8.97 -2.24
C THR A 177 7.35 9.58 -1.90
N TYR A 178 7.24 10.30 -0.78
CA TYR A 178 5.95 10.84 -0.31
C TYR A 178 5.57 12.20 -0.92
N LYS A 179 6.54 13.05 -1.30
CA LYS A 179 6.26 14.40 -1.83
C LYS A 179 6.18 14.42 -3.37
N PRO A 180 7.29 14.21 -4.13
CA PRO A 180 7.26 14.21 -5.59
C PRO A 180 7.07 12.81 -6.21
N GLY A 181 6.78 11.77 -5.43
CA GLY A 181 6.67 10.41 -5.95
C GLY A 181 5.40 10.21 -6.79
N TYR A 182 5.57 9.67 -8.01
CA TYR A 182 4.47 9.30 -8.89
C TYR A 182 4.51 7.80 -9.21
N GLY A 183 3.35 7.17 -9.33
CA GLY A 183 3.21 5.79 -9.81
C GLY A 183 2.82 5.77 -11.28
N ASN A 184 3.57 5.04 -12.10
CA ASN A 184 3.16 4.76 -13.48
C ASN A 184 2.17 3.58 -13.47
N ILE A 185 0.89 3.87 -13.69
CA ILE A 185 -0.21 2.89 -13.72
C ILE A 185 -0.79 2.91 -15.14
N ASN A 186 -0.74 1.76 -15.82
CA ASN A 186 -1.27 1.58 -17.17
C ASN A 186 -2.80 1.62 -17.20
#